data_AF-A0A6A4U8X1-F1
#
_entry.id   AF-A0A6A4U8X1-F1
#
_cell.length_a   1.000
_cell.length_b   1.000
_cell.length_c   1.000
_cell.angle_alpha   90.00
_cell.angle_beta   90.00
_cell.angle_gamma   90.00
#
_symmetry.space_group_name_H-M   'P 1'
#
loop_
_entity.id
_entity.type
_entity.pdbx_description
1 polymer ?
#
loop_
_entity_poly.entity_id
_entity_poly.type
_entity_poly.pdbx_seq_one_letter_code
_entity_poly.pdbx_strand_id
1 'polypeptide(L)'
;MARKSKIKSQIEALRAELWPNIEKMHVWNRQTSDGYSTMPRTISQLGAIGDALSGKGKPVMQTYLELWCRVYDDGFVNLSRQQEIAFASGFSGQRAVATWRERMKRLHELGFIDIKEGPSGPYSYALIINPYWVVASHKKNGTKNFPQDRYVALFERALEIGATDLTEYNKELAEAVQ
;
A
#
# COMPACT_ATOMS: atom_id res chain seq x y z
N MET A 1 17.87 12.33 -13.88
CA MET A 1 17.96 10.92 -14.34
C MET A 1 19.31 10.26 -14.07
N ALA A 2 20.46 10.93 -14.20
CA ALA A 2 21.79 10.33 -14.02
C ALA A 2 22.07 9.66 -12.65
N ARG A 3 21.60 10.23 -11.52
CA ARG A 3 21.83 9.68 -10.17
C ARG A 3 21.14 8.32 -9.92
N LYS A 4 19.91 8.14 -10.42
CA LYS A 4 19.15 6.87 -10.30
C LYS A 4 19.85 5.73 -11.06
N SER A 5 20.48 6.03 -12.20
CA SER A 5 21.28 5.08 -12.98
C SER A 5 22.52 4.61 -12.20
N LYS A 6 23.24 5.54 -11.55
CA LYS A 6 24.45 5.21 -10.76
C LYS A 6 24.17 4.35 -9.52
N ILE A 7 23.10 4.64 -8.78
CA ILE A 7 22.72 3.82 -7.60
C ILE A 7 22.32 2.42 -8.05
N LYS A 8 21.55 2.31 -9.13
CA LYS A 8 21.13 1.02 -9.67
C LYS A 8 22.34 0.18 -10.08
N SER A 9 23.32 0.76 -10.77
CA SER A 9 24.53 0.04 -11.17
C SER A 9 25.39 -0.39 -9.98
N GLN A 10 25.49 0.43 -8.93
CA GLN A 10 26.17 0.05 -7.68
C GLN A 10 25.50 -1.15 -6.99
N ILE A 11 24.17 -1.16 -6.92
CA ILE A 11 23.40 -2.28 -6.35
C ILE A 11 23.58 -3.54 -7.18
N GLU A 12 23.53 -3.44 -8.51
CA GLU A 12 23.73 -4.58 -9.42
C GLU A 12 25.14 -5.18 -9.27
N ALA A 13 26.17 -4.33 -9.17
CA ALA A 13 27.54 -4.77 -8.93
C ALA A 13 27.70 -5.47 -7.56
N LEU A 14 27.16 -4.87 -6.49
CA LEU A 14 27.19 -5.47 -5.15
C LEU A 14 26.46 -6.82 -5.13
N ARG A 15 25.30 -6.93 -5.78
CA ARG A 15 24.55 -8.20 -5.90
C ARG A 15 25.36 -9.25 -6.66
N ALA A 16 26.07 -8.86 -7.72
CA ALA A 16 26.92 -9.78 -8.47
C ALA A 16 28.11 -10.29 -7.64
N GLU A 17 28.72 -9.42 -6.83
CA GLU A 17 29.80 -9.80 -5.91
C GLU A 17 29.31 -10.74 -4.81
N LEU A 18 28.17 -10.42 -4.18
CA LEU A 18 27.63 -11.20 -3.06
C LEU A 18 26.99 -12.53 -3.49
N TRP A 19 26.46 -12.61 -4.73
CA TRP A 19 25.86 -13.82 -5.31
C TRP A 19 26.39 -14.08 -6.72
N PRO A 20 27.66 -14.49 -6.86
CA PRO A 20 28.31 -14.61 -8.17
C PRO A 20 27.74 -15.75 -9.02
N ASN A 21 27.21 -16.81 -8.38
CA ASN A 21 26.79 -18.03 -9.06
C ASN A 21 25.26 -18.12 -9.28
N ILE A 22 24.50 -17.05 -9.01
CA ILE A 22 23.05 -17.09 -9.21
C ILE A 22 22.70 -16.90 -10.69
N GLU A 23 21.96 -17.85 -11.25
CA GLU A 23 21.47 -17.73 -12.61
C GLU A 23 20.42 -16.62 -12.73
N LYS A 24 20.43 -15.91 -13.86
CA LYS A 24 19.49 -14.81 -14.11
C LYS A 24 18.02 -15.27 -14.01
N MET A 25 17.72 -16.50 -14.42
CA MET A 25 16.37 -17.06 -14.34
C MET A 25 15.86 -17.26 -12.90
N HIS A 26 16.77 -17.37 -11.91
CA HIS A 26 16.40 -17.48 -10.50
C HIS A 26 16.09 -16.12 -9.85
N VAL A 27 16.38 -15.00 -10.55
CA VAL A 27 16.08 -13.66 -10.07
C VAL A 27 14.82 -13.16 -10.74
N TRP A 28 13.75 -13.01 -9.96
CA TRP A 28 12.49 -12.49 -10.46
C TRP A 28 12.67 -11.02 -10.89
N ASN A 29 12.48 -10.73 -12.18
CA ASN A 29 12.54 -9.38 -12.74
C ASN A 29 11.29 -9.05 -13.59
N ARG A 30 10.60 -7.95 -13.25
CA ARG A 30 9.38 -7.46 -13.95
C ARG A 30 9.53 -7.17 -15.45
N GLN A 31 10.77 -7.08 -15.95
CA GLN A 31 11.05 -6.87 -17.37
C GLN A 31 11.15 -8.19 -18.15
N THR A 32 11.31 -9.32 -17.45
CA THR A 32 11.55 -10.65 -18.05
C THR A 32 10.65 -11.72 -17.45
N SER A 33 9.68 -11.34 -16.62
CA SER A 33 8.79 -12.24 -15.92
C SER A 33 7.42 -11.56 -15.77
N ASP A 34 6.37 -12.36 -15.79
CA ASP A 34 4.99 -11.89 -15.64
C ASP A 34 4.48 -12.04 -14.19
N GLY A 35 3.26 -11.55 -13.93
CA GLY A 35 2.60 -11.67 -12.62
C GLY A 35 3.08 -10.67 -11.57
N TYR A 36 3.49 -9.47 -11.98
CA TYR A 36 3.90 -8.39 -11.08
C TYR A 36 2.76 -7.41 -10.83
N SER A 37 2.66 -6.94 -9.59
CA SER A 37 1.95 -5.70 -9.28
C SER A 37 2.96 -4.57 -9.05
N THR A 38 2.63 -3.37 -9.55
CA THR A 38 3.40 -2.16 -9.25
C THR A 38 2.79 -1.49 -8.03
N MET A 39 3.58 -1.39 -6.96
CA MET A 39 3.16 -0.77 -5.70
C MET A 39 4.16 0.30 -5.25
N PRO A 40 3.73 1.28 -4.43
CA PRO A 40 4.66 2.21 -3.80
C PRO A 40 5.75 1.47 -3.01
N ARG A 41 7.02 1.87 -3.16
CA ARG A 41 8.15 1.29 -2.40
C ARG A 41 8.05 1.51 -0.88
N THR A 42 7.11 2.33 -0.45
CA THR A 42 6.78 2.67 0.94
C THR A 42 5.53 1.94 1.43
N ILE A 43 4.95 1.01 0.67
CA ILE A 43 3.67 0.36 0.99
C ILE A 43 3.67 -0.30 2.37
N SER A 44 4.80 -0.85 2.82
CA SER A 44 4.95 -1.41 4.17
C SER A 44 4.82 -0.36 5.27
N GLN A 45 5.37 0.84 5.07
CA GLN A 45 5.28 1.95 6.03
C GLN A 45 3.88 2.56 6.04
N LEU A 46 3.27 2.72 4.86
CA LEU A 46 1.88 3.15 4.72
C LEU A 46 0.93 2.17 5.41
N GLY A 47 1.14 0.87 5.22
CA GLY A 47 0.44 -0.20 5.91
C GLY A 47 0.58 -0.14 7.42
N ALA A 48 1.80 0.08 7.92
CA ALA A 48 2.05 0.24 9.35
C ALA A 48 1.31 1.45 9.93
N ILE A 49 1.19 2.56 9.20
CA ILE A 49 0.36 3.70 9.62
C ILE A 49 -1.12 3.29 9.64
N GLY A 50 -1.60 2.62 8.60
CA GLY A 50 -2.98 2.10 8.54
C GLY A 50 -3.33 1.17 9.71
N ASP A 51 -2.43 0.24 10.06
CA ASP A 51 -2.58 -0.66 11.21
C ASP A 51 -2.68 0.09 12.54
N ALA A 52 -1.87 1.14 12.73
CA ALA A 52 -1.92 1.97 13.93
C ALA A 52 -3.24 2.76 14.01
N LEU A 53 -3.70 3.33 12.89
CA LEU A 53 -4.95 4.11 12.82
C LEU A 53 -6.19 3.22 12.99
N SER A 54 -6.16 1.98 12.52
CA SER A 54 -7.29 1.03 12.63
C SER A 54 -7.60 0.61 14.08
N GLY A 55 -6.60 0.73 14.98
CA GLY A 55 -6.74 0.45 16.40
C GLY A 55 -6.37 -1.00 16.79
N LYS A 56 -6.35 -1.25 18.10
CA LYS A 56 -5.82 -2.48 18.70
C LYS A 56 -6.56 -3.72 18.20
N GLY A 57 -5.80 -4.72 17.73
CA GLY A 57 -6.32 -6.02 17.31
C GLY A 57 -6.99 -6.02 15.93
N LYS A 58 -6.92 -4.91 15.18
CA LYS A 58 -7.56 -4.77 13.87
C LYS A 58 -6.59 -4.36 12.76
N PRO A 59 -5.44 -5.05 12.58
CA PRO A 59 -4.51 -4.72 11.51
C PRO A 59 -5.19 -4.87 10.14
N VAL A 60 -4.97 -3.90 9.26
CA VAL A 60 -5.54 -3.77 7.92
C VAL A 60 -4.51 -3.99 6.81
N MET A 61 -3.21 -3.95 7.11
CA MET A 61 -2.14 -4.02 6.11
C MET A 61 -2.24 -5.27 5.23
N GLN A 62 -2.47 -6.45 5.81
CA GLN A 62 -2.57 -7.68 5.01
C GLN A 62 -3.75 -7.64 4.02
N THR A 63 -4.90 -7.13 4.47
CA THR A 63 -6.06 -6.92 3.57
C THR A 63 -5.75 -5.89 2.50
N TYR A 64 -5.07 -4.79 2.84
CA TYR A 64 -4.72 -3.75 1.89
C TYR A 64 -3.69 -4.22 0.86
N LEU A 65 -2.67 -4.97 1.28
CA LEU A 65 -1.67 -5.56 0.41
C LEU A 65 -2.31 -6.49 -0.62
N GLU A 66 -3.27 -7.33 -0.20
CA GLU A 66 -3.98 -8.20 -1.11
C GLU A 66 -4.80 -7.44 -2.17
N LEU A 67 -5.36 -6.27 -1.83
CA LEU A 67 -5.99 -5.40 -2.83
C LEU A 67 -4.96 -4.88 -3.85
N TRP A 68 -3.79 -4.44 -3.39
CA TRP A 68 -2.70 -4.00 -4.26
C TRP A 68 -2.17 -5.13 -5.15
N CYS A 69 -2.19 -6.38 -4.69
CA CYS A 69 -1.81 -7.53 -5.52
C CYS A 69 -2.82 -7.82 -6.64
N ARG A 70 -4.04 -7.28 -6.55
CA ARG A 70 -5.13 -7.49 -7.54
C ARG A 70 -5.36 -6.32 -8.47
N VAL A 71 -4.79 -5.16 -8.16
CA VAL A 71 -5.03 -3.91 -8.86
C VAL A 71 -4.04 -3.72 -10.02
N TYR A 72 -4.50 -3.04 -11.07
CA TYR A 72 -3.63 -2.46 -12.08
C TYR A 72 -3.42 -0.97 -11.80
N ASP A 73 -2.94 -0.22 -12.79
CA ASP A 73 -2.63 1.22 -12.62
C ASP A 73 -3.89 2.11 -12.48
N ASP A 74 -5.10 1.55 -12.58
CA ASP A 74 -6.39 2.27 -12.46
C ASP A 74 -6.93 2.32 -11.01
N GLY A 75 -6.29 1.64 -10.06
CA GLY A 75 -6.72 1.60 -8.67
C GLY A 75 -8.00 0.78 -8.43
N PHE A 76 -8.60 0.16 -9.44
CA PHE A 76 -9.89 -0.51 -9.35
C PHE A 76 -9.75 -2.01 -9.04
N VAL A 77 -10.51 -2.49 -8.05
CA VAL A 77 -10.52 -3.89 -7.63
C VAL A 77 -11.94 -4.45 -7.66
N ASN A 78 -12.13 -5.55 -8.39
CA ASN A 78 -13.36 -6.33 -8.35
C ASN A 78 -13.35 -7.28 -7.14
N LEU A 79 -14.34 -7.14 -6.26
CA LEU A 79 -14.44 -7.87 -4.99
C LEU A 79 -15.44 -9.05 -5.04
N SER A 80 -15.91 -9.45 -6.21
CA SER A 80 -16.89 -10.54 -6.36
C SER A 80 -16.45 -11.87 -5.72
N ARG A 81 -15.15 -12.15 -5.67
CA ARG A 81 -14.57 -13.39 -5.11
C ARG A 81 -14.15 -13.26 -3.64
N GLN A 82 -15.06 -12.80 -2.78
CA GLN A 82 -14.73 -12.45 -1.39
C GLN A 82 -14.09 -13.59 -0.57
N GLN A 83 -14.52 -14.84 -0.78
CA GLN A 83 -13.93 -16.00 -0.08
C GLN A 83 -12.45 -16.19 -0.43
N GLU A 84 -12.10 -16.04 -1.72
CA GLU A 84 -10.73 -16.16 -2.24
C GLU A 84 -9.87 -15.00 -1.71
N ILE A 85 -10.39 -13.77 -1.77
CA ILE A 85 -9.69 -12.57 -1.31
C ILE A 85 -9.45 -12.64 0.21
N ALA A 86 -10.45 -13.07 0.99
CA ALA A 86 -10.30 -13.23 2.43
C ALA A 86 -9.24 -14.28 2.78
N PHE A 87 -9.21 -15.41 2.05
CA PHE A 87 -8.20 -16.44 2.21
C PHE A 87 -6.79 -15.93 1.89
N ALA A 88 -6.61 -15.26 0.75
CA ALA A 88 -5.34 -14.67 0.35
C ALA A 88 -4.86 -13.54 1.29
N SER A 89 -5.81 -12.82 1.91
CA SER A 89 -5.52 -11.86 2.99
C SER A 89 -5.12 -12.53 4.32
N GLY A 90 -5.05 -13.86 4.38
CA GLY A 90 -4.65 -14.63 5.56
C GLY A 90 -5.77 -15.00 6.52
N PHE A 91 -7.05 -14.81 6.15
CA PHE A 91 -8.18 -15.20 7.00
C PHE A 91 -8.72 -16.59 6.62
N SER A 92 -9.01 -17.42 7.62
CA SER A 92 -9.51 -18.78 7.42
C SER A 92 -10.66 -19.12 8.38
N GLY A 93 -11.31 -20.27 8.15
CA GLY A 93 -12.44 -20.75 8.95
C GLY A 93 -13.78 -20.05 8.66
N GLN A 94 -14.79 -20.38 9.45
CA GLN A 94 -16.19 -19.96 9.23
C GLN A 94 -16.39 -18.43 9.27
N ARG A 95 -15.48 -17.68 9.91
CA ARG A 95 -15.55 -16.23 10.03
C ARG A 95 -14.62 -15.48 9.07
N ALA A 96 -13.91 -16.16 8.17
CA ALA A 96 -12.90 -15.55 7.30
C ALA A 96 -13.41 -14.31 6.57
N VAL A 97 -14.51 -14.45 5.82
CA VAL A 97 -15.11 -13.35 5.05
C VAL A 97 -15.65 -12.26 5.96
N ALA A 98 -16.22 -12.61 7.12
CA ALA A 98 -16.73 -11.61 8.06
C ALA A 98 -15.60 -10.75 8.65
N THR A 99 -14.48 -11.37 9.05
CA THR A 99 -13.28 -10.67 9.54
C THR A 99 -12.65 -9.83 8.44
N TRP A 100 -12.55 -10.36 7.22
CA TRP A 100 -12.07 -9.62 6.06
C TRP A 100 -12.93 -8.39 5.77
N ARG A 101 -14.28 -8.51 5.75
CA ARG A 101 -15.20 -7.37 5.59
C ARG A 101 -15.01 -6.32 6.69
N GLU A 102 -14.73 -6.73 7.93
CA GLU A 102 -14.39 -5.78 8.99
C GLU A 102 -13.13 -4.97 8.64
N ARG A 103 -12.09 -5.59 8.08
CA ARG A 103 -10.87 -4.88 7.64
C ARG A 103 -11.11 -3.98 6.43
N MET A 104 -11.89 -4.45 5.45
CA MET A 104 -12.32 -3.61 4.32
C MET A 104 -13.07 -2.37 4.79
N LYS A 105 -14.02 -2.54 5.73
CA LYS A 105 -14.74 -1.41 6.33
C LYS A 105 -13.79 -0.43 7.00
N ARG A 106 -12.79 -0.91 7.74
CA ARG A 106 -11.78 -0.04 8.38
C ARG A 106 -10.94 0.72 7.36
N LEU A 107 -10.46 0.05 6.31
CA LEU A 107 -9.72 0.71 5.22
C LEU A 107 -10.58 1.80 4.56
N HIS A 108 -11.88 1.55 4.40
CA HIS A 108 -12.81 2.53 3.86
C HIS A 108 -13.05 3.72 4.80
N GLU A 109 -13.31 3.45 6.08
CA GLU A 109 -13.49 4.48 7.11
C GLU A 109 -12.23 5.37 7.29
N LEU A 110 -11.04 4.79 7.06
CA LEU A 110 -9.76 5.51 7.06
C LEU A 110 -9.43 6.18 5.72
N GLY A 111 -10.25 6.01 4.69
CA GLY A 111 -10.05 6.63 3.38
C GLY A 111 -8.95 6.01 2.51
N PHE A 112 -8.34 4.89 2.92
CA PHE A 112 -7.38 4.16 2.07
C PHE A 112 -8.04 3.56 0.82
N ILE A 113 -9.33 3.22 0.92
CA ILE A 113 -10.15 2.73 -0.20
C ILE A 113 -11.54 3.38 -0.20
N ASP A 114 -12.15 3.51 -1.37
CA ASP A 114 -13.60 3.71 -1.50
C ASP A 114 -14.28 2.39 -1.87
N ILE A 115 -15.41 2.06 -1.27
CA ILE A 115 -16.14 0.81 -1.53
C ILE A 115 -17.47 1.16 -2.22
N LYS A 116 -17.77 0.47 -3.32
CA LYS A 116 -19.05 0.59 -4.01
C LYS A 116 -19.78 -0.76 -4.05
N GLU A 117 -21.09 -0.67 -3.89
CA GLU A 117 -22.00 -1.79 -4.08
C GLU A 117 -22.17 -2.13 -5.57
N GLY A 118 -22.76 -3.30 -5.82
CA GLY A 118 -22.95 -3.83 -7.15
C GLY A 118 -23.56 -5.23 -7.11
N PRO A 119 -23.45 -6.01 -8.19
CA PRO A 119 -24.08 -7.34 -8.29
C PRO A 119 -23.66 -8.35 -7.21
N SER A 120 -22.50 -8.16 -6.59
CA SER A 120 -21.99 -9.01 -5.51
C SER A 120 -22.31 -8.46 -4.10
N GLY A 121 -23.23 -7.50 -4.01
CA GLY A 121 -23.66 -6.85 -2.77
C GLY A 121 -22.79 -5.66 -2.37
N PRO A 122 -22.73 -5.29 -1.07
CA PRO A 122 -22.13 -4.04 -0.60
C PRO A 122 -20.60 -3.97 -0.77
N TYR A 123 -19.94 -5.12 -0.97
CA TYR A 123 -18.50 -5.21 -1.27
C TYR A 123 -18.35 -5.79 -2.68
N SER A 124 -18.78 -5.05 -3.70
CA SER A 124 -18.63 -5.46 -5.10
C SER A 124 -17.37 -4.86 -5.72
N TYR A 125 -17.04 -3.63 -5.37
CA TYR A 125 -15.90 -2.91 -5.93
C TYR A 125 -15.17 -2.14 -4.84
N ALA A 126 -13.86 -2.01 -5.01
CA ALA A 126 -13.04 -1.06 -4.26
C ALA A 126 -12.20 -0.22 -5.21
N LEU A 127 -12.01 1.05 -4.85
CA LEU A 127 -11.04 1.94 -5.47
C LEU A 127 -9.94 2.25 -4.45
N ILE A 128 -8.68 2.00 -4.80
CA ILE A 128 -7.53 2.35 -3.97
C ILE A 128 -7.25 3.85 -4.12
N ILE A 129 -7.25 4.56 -2.98
CA ILE A 129 -6.92 5.99 -2.93
C ILE A 129 -5.41 6.14 -2.77
N ASN A 130 -4.83 7.21 -3.33
CA ASN A 130 -3.40 7.49 -3.16
C ASN A 130 -3.06 7.53 -1.65
N PRO A 131 -2.27 6.57 -1.14
CA PRO A 131 -2.08 6.41 0.29
C PRO A 131 -1.26 7.54 0.91
N TYR A 132 -0.46 8.28 0.11
CA TYR A 132 0.23 9.46 0.61
C TYR A 132 -0.75 10.60 0.92
N TRP A 133 -1.75 10.80 0.06
CA TRP A 133 -2.79 11.80 0.29
C TRP A 133 -3.60 11.47 1.55
N VAL A 134 -3.95 10.20 1.75
CA VAL A 134 -4.69 9.72 2.92
C VAL A 134 -3.91 10.00 4.21
N VAL A 135 -2.62 9.64 4.25
CA VAL A 135 -1.77 9.88 5.41
C VAL A 135 -1.57 11.38 5.67
N ALA A 136 -1.33 12.18 4.63
CA ALA A 136 -1.21 13.63 4.75
C ALA A 136 -2.50 14.26 5.31
N SER A 137 -3.66 13.81 4.83
CA SER A 137 -4.98 14.26 5.30
C SER A 137 -5.21 13.91 6.77
N HIS A 138 -4.88 12.69 7.20
CA HIS A 138 -4.98 12.30 8.61
C HIS A 138 -4.10 13.15 9.53
N LYS A 139 -2.87 13.46 9.08
CA LYS A 139 -1.95 14.35 9.80
C LYS A 139 -2.51 15.76 9.90
N LYS A 140 -2.94 16.35 8.77
CA LYS A 140 -3.52 17.70 8.71
C LYS A 140 -4.72 17.83 9.65
N ASN A 141 -5.61 16.85 9.63
CA ASN A 141 -6.86 16.87 10.40
C ASN A 141 -6.66 16.55 11.89
N GLY A 142 -5.41 16.32 12.35
CA GLY A 142 -5.14 16.03 13.76
C GLY A 142 -5.81 14.74 14.24
N THR A 143 -5.85 13.71 13.40
CA THR A 143 -6.52 12.45 13.72
C THR A 143 -6.05 11.91 15.07
N LYS A 144 -6.99 11.54 15.94
CA LYS A 144 -6.68 11.02 17.27
C LYS A 144 -5.72 9.83 17.18
N ASN A 145 -4.66 9.85 17.99
CA ASN A 145 -3.61 8.82 18.03
C ASN A 145 -2.87 8.63 16.69
N PHE A 146 -2.73 9.70 15.88
CA PHE A 146 -1.92 9.63 14.67
C PHE A 146 -0.48 9.16 15.00
N PRO A 147 0.03 8.13 14.31
CA PRO A 147 1.33 7.53 14.63
C PRO A 147 2.48 8.39 14.09
N GLN A 148 2.85 9.42 14.86
CA GLN A 148 3.82 10.44 14.45
C GLN A 148 5.21 9.87 14.14
N ASP A 149 5.66 8.89 14.93
CA ASP A 149 6.92 8.17 14.74
C ASP A 149 6.98 7.47 13.37
N ARG A 150 5.91 6.74 13.01
CA ARG A 150 5.80 6.03 11.73
C ARG A 150 5.70 6.99 10.56
N TYR A 151 5.02 8.12 10.74
CA TYR A 151 4.95 9.17 9.72
C TYR A 151 6.32 9.77 9.41
N VAL A 152 7.14 10.05 10.43
CA VAL A 152 8.50 10.58 10.22
C VAL A 152 9.35 9.59 9.44
N ALA A 153 9.30 8.30 9.80
CA ALA A 153 10.00 7.23 9.07
C ALA A 153 9.52 7.09 7.61
N LEU A 154 8.21 7.22 7.36
CA LEU A 154 7.65 7.25 6.01
C LEU A 154 8.19 8.45 5.22
N PHE A 155 8.21 9.64 5.84
CA PHE A 155 8.64 10.87 5.19
C PHE A 155 10.13 10.81 4.80
N GLU A 156 10.99 10.36 5.72
CA GLU A 156 12.41 10.15 5.46
C GLU A 156 12.63 9.17 4.29
N ARG A 157 11.94 8.02 4.31
CA ARG A 157 12.04 7.04 3.23
C ARG A 157 11.53 7.56 1.90
N ALA A 158 10.43 8.32 1.89
CA ALA A 158 9.88 8.94 0.69
C ALA A 158 10.89 9.90 0.04
N LEU A 159 11.56 10.74 0.85
CA LEU A 159 12.64 11.61 0.38
C LEU A 159 13.82 10.81 -0.19
N GLU A 160 14.26 9.77 0.51
CA GLU A 160 15.37 8.91 0.08
C GLU A 160 15.14 8.30 -1.30
N ILE A 161 13.93 7.80 -1.55
CA ILE A 161 13.57 7.16 -2.83
C ILE A 161 13.15 8.15 -3.92
N GLY A 162 13.03 9.44 -3.56
CA GLY A 162 12.59 10.53 -4.43
C GLY A 162 11.10 10.45 -4.80
N ALA A 163 10.24 10.00 -3.87
CA ALA A 163 8.80 10.08 -3.99
C ALA A 163 8.32 11.42 -3.40
N THR A 164 7.83 12.33 -4.23
CA THR A 164 7.50 13.71 -3.84
C THR A 164 6.04 13.91 -3.46
N ASP A 165 5.15 13.00 -3.86
CA ASP A 165 3.69 13.03 -3.61
C ASP A 165 3.35 13.44 -2.16
N LEU A 166 3.99 12.81 -1.17
CA LEU A 166 3.72 13.12 0.24
C LEU A 166 4.05 14.58 0.60
N THR A 167 5.14 15.12 0.04
CA THR A 167 5.53 16.52 0.25
C THR A 167 4.56 17.46 -0.46
N GLU A 168 4.19 17.13 -1.69
CA GLU A 168 3.22 17.89 -2.50
C GLU A 168 1.86 17.95 -1.80
N TYR A 169 1.32 16.83 -1.32
CA TYR A 169 0.06 16.81 -0.58
C TYR A 169 0.13 17.56 0.75
N ASN A 170 1.23 17.47 1.50
CA ASN A 170 1.37 18.26 2.73
C ASN A 170 1.32 19.77 2.44
N LYS A 171 1.90 20.20 1.30
CA LYS A 171 1.88 21.60 0.86
C LYS A 171 0.47 22.02 0.42
N GLU A 172 -0.13 21.29 -0.49
CA GLU A 172 -1.49 21.55 -1.00
C GLU A 172 -2.51 21.63 0.14
N LEU A 173 -2.44 20.67 1.07
CA LEU A 173 -3.32 20.65 2.24
C LEU A 173 -3.05 21.81 3.20
N ALA A 174 -1.84 22.32 3.31
CA ALA A 174 -1.55 23.52 4.11
C ALA A 174 -2.08 24.80 3.45
N GLU A 175 -2.03 24.89 2.12
CA GLU A 175 -2.49 26.04 1.33
C GLU A 175 -4.01 26.15 1.28
N ALA A 176 -4.74 25.03 1.29
CA ALA A 176 -6.21 24.99 1.33
C ALA A 176 -6.85 25.51 2.65
N VAL A 177 -6.07 26.18 3.52
CA VAL A 177 -6.50 26.82 4.77
C VAL A 177 -6.51 28.36 4.63
N GLN A 178 -6.03 28.89 3.49
CA GLN A 178 -6.14 30.32 3.12
C GLN A 178 -7.38 30.57 2.28
#